data_AF-W1YEU5-F1
#
_entry.id   AF-W1YEU5-F1
#
_cell.length_a   1.000
_cell.length_b   1.000
_cell.length_c   1.000
_cell.angle_alpha   90.00
_cell.angle_beta   90.00
_cell.angle_gamma   90.00
#
_symmetry.space_group_name_H-M   'P 1'
#
loop_
_entity.id
_entity.type
_entity.pdbx_description
1 polymer ?
#
loop_
_entity_poly.entity_id
_entity_poly.type
_entity_poly.pdbx_seq_one_letter_code
_entity_poly.pdbx_strand_id
1 'polypeptide(L)' 'PFLRLYGYLDGLVPRKVVPMLDKLWPHSESYIFAKAAHAPFISHPVEFCHLLVALKQRV' A
#
# COMPACT_ATOMS: atom_id res chain seq x y z
N PRO A 1 12.24 7.59 3.12
CA PRO A 1 11.32 6.79 2.26
C PRO A 1 9.87 6.95 2.73
N PHE A 2 8.93 7.18 1.80
CA PHE A 2 7.50 7.28 2.10
C PHE A 2 6.73 6.24 1.25
N LEU A 3 6.39 5.11 1.86
CA LEU A 3 5.63 4.02 1.24
C LEU A 3 4.20 3.99 1.77
N ARG A 4 3.22 3.90 0.88
CA ARG A 4 1.78 3.80 1.19
C ARG A 4 1.23 2.47 0.69
N LEU A 5 0.47 1.77 1.52
CA LEU A 5 -0.06 0.44 1.24
C LEU A 5 -1.59 0.47 1.29
N TYR A 6 -2.27 -0.04 0.27
CA TYR A 6 -3.73 0.02 0.14
C TYR A 6 -4.34 -1.33 -0.21
N GLY A 7 -5.55 -1.62 0.27
CA GLY A 7 -6.37 -2.71 -0.25
C GLY A 7 -7.24 -2.25 -1.41
N TYR A 8 -7.29 -3.02 -2.50
CA TYR A 8 -8.13 -2.68 -3.66
C TYR A 8 -9.64 -2.67 -3.35
N LEU A 9 -10.06 -3.53 -2.40
CA LEU A 9 -11.44 -3.74 -1.96
C LEU A 9 -11.75 -2.97 -0.67
N ASP A 10 -10.91 -2.00 -0.29
CA ASP A 10 -11.11 -1.21 0.93
C ASP A 10 -12.38 -0.32 0.79
N GLY A 11 -13.33 -0.53 1.70
CA GLY A 11 -14.58 0.23 1.79
C GLY A 11 -14.49 1.50 2.64
N LEU A 12 -13.40 1.68 3.39
CA LEU A 12 -13.15 2.85 4.25
C LEU A 12 -12.21 3.85 3.57
N VAL A 13 -11.18 3.37 2.87
CA VAL A 13 -10.24 4.18 2.09
C VAL A 13 -10.42 3.85 0.60
N PRO A 14 -11.21 4.63 -0.15
CA PRO A 14 -11.51 4.30 -1.54
C PRO A 14 -10.26 4.34 -2.43
N ARG A 15 -9.98 3.28 -3.18
CA ARG A 15 -8.79 3.17 -4.06
C ARG A 15 -8.55 4.35 -5.02
N LYS A 16 -9.58 5.14 -5.34
CA LYS A 16 -9.47 6.35 -6.16
C LYS A 16 -8.50 7.39 -5.59
N VAL A 17 -8.23 7.35 -4.28
CA VAL A 17 -7.27 8.29 -3.66
C VAL A 17 -5.83 8.00 -4.06
N VAL A 18 -5.49 6.77 -4.47
CA VAL A 18 -4.12 6.38 -4.82
C VAL A 18 -3.55 7.27 -5.94
N PRO A 19 -4.14 7.32 -7.16
CA PRO A 19 -3.63 8.18 -8.22
C PRO A 19 -3.70 9.69 -7.89
N MET A 20 -4.66 10.11 -7.04
CA MET A 20 -4.74 11.50 -6.58
C MET A 20 -3.52 11.86 -5.72
N LEU A 21 -3.16 10.96 -4.80
CA LEU A 21 -2.04 11.15 -3.90
C LEU A 21 -0.70 10.88 -4.59
N ASP A 22 -0.64 10.06 -5.63
CA ASP A 22 0.55 9.90 -6.49
C ASP A 22 0.95 11.23 -7.12
N LYS A 23 -0.06 11.99 -7.62
CA LYS A 23 0.16 13.34 -8.16
C LYS A 23 0.52 14.35 -7.08
N LEU A 24 -0.14 14.29 -5.91
CA LEU A 24 0.06 15.26 -4.83
C LEU A 24 1.40 15.04 -4.09
N TRP A 25 1.85 13.79 -3.97
CA TRP A 25 3.07 13.41 -3.27
C TRP A 25 4.01 12.65 -4.21
N PRO A 26 4.66 13.35 -5.17
CA PRO A 26 5.44 12.72 -6.23
C PRO A 26 6.68 11.96 -5.75
N HIS A 27 7.13 12.20 -4.50
CA HIS A 27 8.24 11.50 -3.88
C HIS A 27 7.82 10.30 -3.01
N SER A 28 6.52 9.99 -2.97
CA SER A 28 5.99 8.83 -2.26
C SER A 28 5.71 7.68 -3.23
N GLU A 29 5.76 6.46 -2.73
CA GLU A 29 5.42 5.25 -3.47
C GLU A 29 4.10 4.68 -2.95
N SER A 30 3.32 4.05 -3.83
CA SER A 30 2.07 3.36 -3.47
C SER A 30 2.09 1.92 -3.93
N TYR A 31 1.58 1.02 -3.11
CA TYR A 31 1.33 -0.38 -3.45
C TYR A 31 -0.14 -0.73 -3.17
N ILE A 32 -0.78 -1.44 -4.10
CA ILE A 32 -2.18 -1.88 -3.97
C ILE A 32 -2.22 -3.41 -3.93
N PHE A 33 -2.75 -3.97 -2.85
CA PHE A 33 -3.05 -5.39 -2.71
C PHE A 33 -4.37 -5.70 -3.45
N ALA A 34 -4.27 -6.40 -4.59
CA ALA A 34 -5.39 -6.60 -5.51
C ALA A 34 -6.61 -7.32 -4.90
N LYS A 35 -6.40 -8.18 -3.90
CA LYS A 35 -7.45 -8.99 -3.25
C LYS A 35 -7.65 -8.67 -1.77
N ALA A 36 -7.10 -7.55 -1.28
CA ALA A 36 -7.29 -7.12 0.10
C ALA A 36 -8.36 -6.03 0.22
N ALA A 37 -9.12 -6.07 1.33
CA ALA A 37 -9.92 -4.96 1.80
C ALA A 37 -9.07 -4.07 2.74
N HIS A 38 -9.67 -3.51 3.79
CA HIS A 38 -8.99 -2.55 4.68
C HIS A 38 -7.78 -3.11 5.45
N ALA A 39 -7.72 -4.42 5.69
CA ALA A 39 -6.65 -5.06 6.47
C ALA A 39 -5.77 -5.98 5.60
N PRO A 40 -4.88 -5.45 4.75
CA PRO A 40 -3.99 -6.25 3.91
C PRO A 40 -3.00 -7.08 4.73
N PHE A 41 -2.58 -6.61 5.90
CA PHE A 41 -1.69 -7.37 6.80
C PHE A 41 -2.34 -8.62 7.42
N ILE A 42 -3.67 -8.68 7.50
CA ILE A 42 -4.42 -9.87 7.97
C ILE A 42 -4.65 -10.84 6.81
N SER A 43 -5.10 -10.32 5.66
CA SER A 43 -5.47 -11.15 4.50
C SER A 43 -4.29 -11.61 3.64
N HIS A 44 -3.23 -10.80 3.56
CA HIS A 44 -2.03 -11.02 2.73
C HIS A 44 -0.74 -10.85 3.57
N PRO A 45 -0.59 -11.58 4.70
CA PRO A 45 0.50 -11.33 5.66
C PRO A 45 1.90 -11.56 5.05
N VAL A 46 2.06 -12.57 4.18
CA VAL A 46 3.36 -12.88 3.56
C VAL A 46 3.80 -11.76 2.63
N GLU A 47 2.91 -11.29 1.75
CA GLU A 47 3.17 -10.20 0.81
C GLU A 47 3.43 -8.88 1.56
N PHE A 48 2.63 -8.61 2.60
CA PHE A 48 2.80 -7.43 3.45
C PHE A 48 4.17 -7.42 4.13
N CYS A 49 4.57 -8.53 4.77
CA CYS A 49 5.88 -8.66 5.41
C CYS A 49 7.03 -8.55 4.40
N HIS A 50 6.89 -9.14 3.21
CA HIS A 50 7.91 -9.05 2.16
C HIS A 50 8.19 -7.59 1.79
N LEU A 51 7.14 -6.78 1.58
CA LEU A 51 7.29 -5.36 1.25
C LEU A 51 8.03 -4.59 2.36
N LEU A 52 7.79 -4.89 3.63
CA LEU A 52 8.49 -4.25 4.75
C LEU A 52 9.96 -4.68 4.84
N VAL A 53 10.27 -5.96 4.61
CA VAL A 53 11.65 -6.45 4.57
C VAL A 53 12.42 -5.82 3.39
N ALA A 54 11.77 -5.68 2.23
CA ALA A 54 12.34 -4.99 1.08
C ALA A 54 12.57 -3.50 1.36
N LEU A 55 11.62 -2.82 2.03
CA LEU A 55 11.78 -1.43 2.47
C LEU A 55 12.96 -1.27 3.43
N LYS A 56 13.17 -2.24 4.34
CA LYS A 56 14.30 -2.23 5.28
C LYS A 56 15.67 -2.23 4.59
N GLN A 57 15.79 -2.77 3.37
CA GLN A 57 17.06 -2.74 2.62
C GLN A 57 17.39 -1.36 2.02
N ARG A 58 16.44 -0.42 2.06
CA ARG A 58 16.56 0.93 1.49
C ARG A 58 16.85 2.01 2.56
N VAL A 59 17.02 1.60 3.82
CA VAL A 59 17.22 2.48 4.99
C VAL A 59 18.49 2.11 5.75
#